data_AF-K6WIJ6-F1
#
_entry.id   AF-K6WIJ6-F1
#
_cell.length_a   1.000
_cell.length_b   1.000
_cell.length_c   1.000
_cell.angle_alpha   90.00
_cell.angle_beta   90.00
_cell.angle_gamma   90.00
#
_symmetry.space_group_name_H-M   'P 1'
#
loop_
_entity.id
_entity.type
_entity.pdbx_description
1 polymer ?
#
loop_
_entity_poly.entity_id
_entity_poly.type
_entity_poly.pdbx_seq_one_letter_code
_entity_poly.pdbx_strand_id
1 'polypeptide(L)' 'MRTASGGDDDETPVEQLTRIASLRRDIAREEEVAVRRARQSGLSWAEIGFLLGVSKQAMHKKYRKVG' A
#
# COMPACT_ATOMS: atom_id res chain seq x y z
N MET A 1 2.71 14.91 -33.77
CA MET A 1 4.16 14.67 -33.87
C MET A 1 4.89 15.78 -33.13
N ARG A 2 5.77 15.39 -32.18
CA ARG A 2 6.75 16.16 -31.38
C ARG A 2 6.16 17.14 -30.33
N THR A 3 6.59 17.11 -29.06
CA THR A 3 7.97 16.92 -28.57
C THR A 3 8.07 16.11 -27.28
N ALA A 4 8.90 15.06 -27.31
CA ALA A 4 9.62 14.57 -26.14
C ALA A 4 10.68 15.61 -25.75
N SER A 5 10.83 15.88 -24.47
CA SER A 5 11.78 16.83 -23.89
C SER A 5 12.37 16.23 -22.63
N GLY A 6 13.26 15.24 -22.80
CA GLY A 6 14.65 15.40 -22.44
C GLY A 6 14.90 15.60 -20.94
N GLY A 7 14.72 14.52 -20.17
CA GLY A 7 15.33 14.28 -18.86
C GLY A 7 15.11 12.81 -18.53
N ASP A 8 15.81 12.23 -17.55
CA ASP A 8 15.49 10.90 -16.99
C ASP A 8 14.09 10.86 -16.29
N ASP A 9 13.20 11.78 -16.66
CA ASP A 9 11.96 12.25 -16.06
C ASP A 9 10.78 12.34 -17.07
N ASP A 10 10.93 11.84 -18.31
CA ASP A 10 9.81 11.74 -19.27
C ASP A 10 9.06 10.40 -19.11
N GLU A 11 8.65 10.06 -17.88
CA GLU A 11 7.72 8.95 -17.69
C GLU A 11 6.35 9.37 -18.22
N THR A 12 5.79 8.63 -19.18
CA THR A 12 4.43 8.92 -19.65
C THR A 12 3.44 8.77 -18.50
N PRO A 13 2.30 9.49 -18.48
CA PRO A 13 1.30 9.33 -17.42
C PRO A 13 0.86 7.87 -17.21
N VAL A 14 0.86 7.06 -18.27
CA VAL A 14 0.52 5.62 -18.20
C VAL A 14 1.61 4.81 -17.50
N GLU A 15 2.88 5.07 -17.81
CA GLU A 15 4.02 4.43 -17.14
C GLU A 15 4.04 4.81 -15.66
N GLN A 16 3.82 6.09 -15.34
CA GLN A 16 3.78 6.59 -13.97
C GLN A 16 2.68 5.92 -13.15
N LEU A 17 1.47 5.80 -13.70
CA LEU A 17 0.37 5.10 -13.04
C LEU A 17 0.68 3.60 -12.86
N THR A 18 1.34 2.98 -13.84
CA THR A 18 1.75 1.57 -13.77
C THR A 18 2.81 1.36 -12.69
N ARG A 19 3.79 2.25 -12.59
CA ARG A 19 4.81 2.26 -11.54
C ARG A 19 4.18 2.45 -10.17
N ILE A 20 3.29 3.43 -10.00
CA ILE A 20 2.53 3.65 -8.77
C ILE A 20 1.72 2.40 -8.41
N ALA A 21 1.07 1.76 -9.39
CA ALA A 21 0.31 0.53 -9.15
C ALA A 21 1.22 -0.63 -8.70
N SER A 22 2.45 -0.72 -9.21
CA SER A 22 3.44 -1.68 -8.71
C SER A 22 3.83 -1.38 -7.27
N LEU A 23 4.20 -0.14 -6.97
CA LEU A 23 4.57 0.28 -5.61
C LEU A 23 3.43 0.03 -4.61
N ARG A 24 2.18 0.30 -4.99
CA ARG A 24 1.02 -0.01 -4.14
C ARG A 24 0.87 -1.50 -3.86
N ARG A 25 1.17 -2.37 -4.83
CA ARG A 25 1.15 -3.83 -4.61
C ARG A 25 2.28 -4.27 -3.67
N ASP A 26 3.46 -3.67 -3.79
CA ASP A 26 4.61 -3.98 -2.94
C ASP A 26 4.35 -3.55 -1.51
N ILE A 27 3.89 -2.31 -1.31
CA ILE A 27 3.47 -1.78 0.00
C ILE A 27 2.35 -2.65 0.59
N ALA A 28 1.37 -3.08 -0.21
CA ALA A 28 0.30 -3.94 0.30
C ALA A 28 0.83 -5.29 0.82
N ARG A 29 1.79 -5.91 0.13
CA ARG A 29 2.42 -7.16 0.59
C ARG A 29 3.22 -6.96 1.88
N GLU A 30 3.98 -5.88 1.96
CA GLU A 30 4.74 -5.55 3.18
C GLU A 30 3.80 -5.23 4.36
N GLU A 31 2.72 -4.50 4.11
CA GLU A 31 1.69 -4.21 5.11
C GLU A 31 1.09 -5.50 5.66
N GLU A 32 0.72 -6.47 4.81
CA GLU A 32 0.17 -7.76 5.26
C GLU A 32 1.11 -8.50 6.21
N VAL A 33 2.41 -8.55 5.88
CA VAL A 33 3.44 -9.17 6.73
C VAL A 33 3.57 -8.41 8.06
N ALA A 34 3.62 -7.07 8.02
CA ALA A 34 3.71 -6.24 9.21
C ALA A 34 2.48 -6.38 10.12
N VAL A 35 1.28 -6.38 9.55
CA VAL A 35 0.02 -6.58 10.26
C VAL A 35 -0.03 -7.96 10.92
N ARG A 36 0.37 -9.01 10.20
CA ARG A 36 0.45 -10.37 10.77
C ARG A 36 1.40 -10.42 11.96
N ARG A 37 2.60 -9.84 11.83
CA ARG A 37 3.58 -9.76 12.94
C ARG A 37 3.03 -8.97 14.12
N ALA A 38 2.43 -7.80 13.88
CA ALA A 38 1.83 -6.97 14.92
C ALA A 38 0.70 -7.71 15.67
N ARG A 39 -0.15 -8.44 14.93
CA ARG A 39 -1.19 -9.30 15.54
C ARG A 39 -0.60 -10.42 16.38
N GLN A 40 0.48 -11.07 15.92
CA GLN A 40 1.19 -12.10 16.67
C GLN A 40 1.88 -11.54 17.94
N SER A 41 2.35 -10.28 17.88
CA SER A 41 2.90 -9.56 19.03
C SER A 41 1.82 -9.01 19.99
N GLY A 42 0.54 -9.27 19.74
CA GLY A 42 -0.57 -8.93 20.64
C GLY A 42 -1.23 -7.58 20.38
N LEU A 43 -0.79 -6.78 19.40
CA LEU A 43 -1.43 -5.49 19.11
C LEU A 43 -2.86 -5.69 18.62
N SER A 44 -3.80 -4.87 19.10
CA SER A 44 -5.18 -4.86 18.65
C SER A 44 -5.32 -4.28 17.24
N TRP A 45 -6.42 -4.63 16.55
CA TRP A 45 -6.75 -4.04 15.25
C TRP A 45 -6.86 -2.50 15.27
N ALA A 46 -7.22 -1.92 16.42
CA ALA A 46 -7.33 -0.47 16.57
C ALA A 46 -5.95 0.19 16.60
N GLU A 47 -5.00 -0.38 17.37
CA GLU A 47 -3.63 0.11 17.46
C GLU A 47 -2.89 -0.01 16.12
N ILE A 48 -3.06 -1.15 15.44
CA ILE A 48 -2.46 -1.34 14.10
C ILE A 48 -3.05 -0.34 13.10
N GLY A 49 -4.37 -0.13 13.11
CA GLY A 49 -5.01 0.87 12.26
C GLY A 49 -4.51 2.28 12.53
N PHE A 50 -4.40 2.66 13.80
CA PHE A 50 -3.85 3.96 14.22
C PHE A 50 -2.43 4.17 13.68
N LEU A 51 -1.54 3.17 13.80
CA LEU A 51 -0.17 3.25 13.28
C LEU A 51 -0.09 3.34 11.76
N LEU A 52 -1.02 2.70 11.04
CA LEU A 52 -1.10 2.74 9.58
C LEU A 52 -1.90 3.94 9.05
N GLY A 53 -2.45 4.80 9.92
CA GLY A 53 -3.28 5.93 9.51
C GLY A 53 -4.64 5.52 8.92
N VAL A 54 -5.12 4.31 9.21
CA VAL A 54 -6.39 3.78 8.70
C VAL A 54 -7.34 3.46 9.85
N SER A 55 -8.65 3.54 9.58
CA SER A 55 -9.64 3.23 10.61
C SER A 55 -9.65 1.74 10.96
N LYS A 56 -10.01 1.42 12.22
CA LYS A 56 -10.27 0.03 12.66
C LYS A 56 -11.25 -0.71 11.73
N GLN A 57 -12.27 0.00 11.23
CA GLN A 57 -13.25 -0.58 10.31
C GLN A 57 -12.61 -0.92 8.95
N ALA A 58 -11.72 -0.08 8.43
CA ALA A 58 -10.96 -0.36 7.22
C ALA A 58 -10.06 -1.60 7.39
N MET A 59 -9.38 -1.72 8.53
CA MET A 59 -8.60 -2.91 8.88
C MET A 59 -9.47 -4.16 8.93
N HIS A 60 -10.58 -4.12 9.68
CA HIS A 60 -11.50 -5.25 9.74
C HIS A 60 -12.05 -5.62 8.35
N LYS A 61 -12.41 -4.65 7.51
CA LYS A 61 -12.90 -4.93 6.15
C LYS A 61 -11.84 -5.61 5.28
N LYS A 62 -10.58 -5.15 5.35
CA LYS A 62 -9.46 -5.70 4.56
C LYS A 62 -9.07 -7.10 5.05
N TYR A 63 -8.99 -7.29 6.36
CA TYR A 63 -8.46 -8.52 6.96
C TYR A 63 -9.52 -9.55 7.40
N ARG A 64 -10.82 -9.25 7.33
CA ARG A 64 -11.91 -10.21 7.62
C ARG A 64 -11.94 -11.41 6.67
N LYS A 65 -11.40 -11.29 5.46
CA LYS A 65 -11.33 -12.39 4.47
C LYS A 65 -10.16 -13.35 4.68
N VAL A 66 -9.21 -13.01 5.55
CA VAL A 66 -7.94 -13.73 5.74
C VAL A 66 -7.87 -14.42 7.11
N GLY A 67 -9.00 -14.47 7.82
CA GLY A 67 -9.18 -15.21 9.07
C GLY A 67 -9.91 -16.51 8.84
#